data_AF-A0A1Y2GM98-F1
#
_entry.id   AF-A0A1Y2GM98-F1
#
_cell.length_a   1.000
_cell.length_b   1.000
_cell.length_c   1.000
_cell.angle_alpha   90.00
_cell.angle_beta   90.00
_cell.angle_gamma   90.00
#
_symmetry.space_group_name_H-M   'P 1'
#
loop_
_entity.id
_entity.type
_entity.pdbx_description
1 polymer ?
#
loop_
_entity_poly.entity_id
_entity_poly.type
_entity_poly.pdbx_seq_one_letter_code
_entity_poly.pdbx_strand_id
1 'polypeptide(L)'
;MVNHSDYSLNSYSEVNPFAGQNIGYLRLAVVGDSGVGKTSFARQFTETLPEVLSHDWEPMNESAEDYTRTDALIEKFSSTMMEIPWDNMDADDEVPARNLVFVDTPGYGSVVDAQSNFDLFMNYVGQTFEEKNKRISPFTEVSNNELMRSLVTGVGAHRFIDVCFFLIVHRLKPIDVEFMRLISEKANVVPVICKVDTQSEQEVRDLKVHVLKTLREEGVSIYTFRIDYDRLIQMAENGQAGGPPFAVSNVQTKPVSEDMNDSVSFTPAMNELPLLRKLVLETQITNIRQFTVKKFINWRGKHLAQQQHQQQHQQQQQQQQQQQQQQQQQHQQQYYIQSMHHQQQALPQHQQQQQQQQHQYQQVVR
;
A
#
# COMPACT_ATOMS: atom_id res chain seq x y z
N MET A 1 -13.23 -30.71 12.30
CA MET A 1 -13.91 -30.02 13.41
C MET A 1 -12.87 -29.74 14.47
N VAL A 2 -12.35 -28.51 14.52
CA VAL A 2 -11.43 -28.07 15.57
C VAL A 2 -12.28 -27.26 16.55
N ASN A 3 -12.33 -27.69 17.81
CA ASN A 3 -13.15 -27.06 18.85
C ASN A 3 -12.68 -25.63 19.11
N HIS A 4 -13.61 -24.68 19.08
CA HIS A 4 -13.40 -23.23 19.25
C HIS A 4 -13.73 -22.72 20.67
N SER A 5 -13.53 -23.55 21.69
CA SER A 5 -13.79 -23.20 23.09
C SER A 5 -12.53 -23.42 23.90
N ASP A 6 -11.68 -22.38 23.98
CA ASP A 6 -10.82 -22.04 25.13
C ASP A 6 -9.75 -21.03 24.68
N TYR A 7 -10.16 -19.78 24.46
CA TYR A 7 -9.25 -18.64 24.26
C TYR A 7 -9.40 -17.69 25.46
N SER A 8 -8.88 -18.09 26.61
CA SER A 8 -8.71 -17.18 27.74
C SER A 8 -7.50 -16.27 27.49
N LEU A 9 -7.59 -15.00 27.91
CA LEU A 9 -6.51 -14.01 27.80
C LEU A 9 -5.16 -14.51 28.37
N ASN A 10 -5.20 -15.44 29.33
CA ASN A 10 -4.01 -16.03 29.96
C ASN A 10 -3.19 -16.96 29.05
N SER A 11 -3.72 -17.38 27.89
CA SER A 11 -2.95 -18.16 26.89
C SER A 11 -2.13 -17.28 25.93
N TYR A 12 -2.24 -15.96 26.04
CA TYR A 12 -1.49 -14.99 25.22
C TYR A 12 -0.23 -14.45 25.93
N SER A 13 0.01 -14.80 27.19
CA SER A 13 1.16 -14.35 27.99
C SER A 13 2.36 -15.29 27.98
N GLU A 14 2.25 -16.48 27.37
CA GLU A 14 3.40 -17.37 27.21
C GLU A 14 4.29 -16.86 26.06
N VAL A 15 5.46 -16.34 26.43
CA VAL A 15 6.50 -15.86 25.53
C VAL A 15 7.18 -17.08 24.90
N ASN A 16 7.01 -17.29 23.59
CA ASN A 16 7.73 -18.31 22.84
C ASN A 16 9.11 -17.76 22.43
N PRO A 17 10.23 -18.29 22.95
CA PRO A 17 11.58 -17.80 22.65
C PRO A 17 12.10 -18.22 21.25
N PHE A 18 11.31 -18.96 20.46
CA PHE A 18 11.65 -19.40 19.10
C PHE A 18 10.68 -18.90 18.01
N ALA A 19 9.69 -18.07 18.37
CA ALA A 19 8.80 -17.39 17.42
C ALA A 19 9.57 -16.64 16.31
N GLY A 20 10.73 -16.07 16.62
CA GLY A 20 11.51 -15.16 15.78
C GLY A 20 12.21 -15.84 14.63
N GLN A 21 12.51 -17.13 14.80
CA GLN A 21 13.20 -17.96 13.80
C GLN A 21 12.34 -18.24 12.55
N ASN A 22 11.01 -18.12 12.67
CA ASN A 22 10.07 -18.42 11.59
C ASN A 22 9.37 -17.18 11.02
N ILE A 23 9.71 -15.97 11.49
CA ILE A 23 9.11 -14.73 10.97
C ILE A 23 9.48 -14.54 9.50
N GLY A 24 10.68 -14.91 9.06
CA GLY A 24 11.17 -14.56 7.72
C GLY A 24 11.25 -13.05 7.52
N TYR A 25 11.18 -12.59 6.27
CA TYR A 25 11.09 -11.17 5.92
C TYR A 25 9.65 -10.68 6.05
N LEU A 26 9.46 -9.61 6.80
CA LEU A 26 8.16 -9.02 7.07
C LEU A 26 8.31 -7.50 7.10
N ARG A 27 7.46 -6.79 6.35
CA ARG A 27 7.47 -5.31 6.33
C ARG A 27 6.17 -4.78 6.88
N LEU A 28 6.29 -3.97 7.92
CA LEU A 28 5.22 -3.35 8.67
C LEU A 28 5.29 -1.85 8.43
N ALA A 29 4.15 -1.19 8.30
CA ALA A 29 4.07 0.27 8.20
C ALA A 29 3.22 0.81 9.34
N VAL A 30 3.55 2.00 9.82
CA VAL A 30 2.75 2.72 10.82
C VAL A 30 2.31 4.04 10.23
N VAL A 31 1.00 4.25 10.15
CA VAL A 31 0.35 5.43 9.56
C VAL A 31 -0.64 5.99 10.57
N GLY A 32 -0.82 7.30 10.60
CA GLY A 32 -1.71 7.96 11.54
C GLY A 32 -1.36 9.43 11.71
N ASP A 33 -2.19 10.12 12.46
CA ASP A 33 -2.05 11.56 12.68
C ASP A 33 -0.71 11.93 13.37
N SER A 34 -0.36 13.21 13.38
CA SER A 34 0.83 13.70 14.07
C SER A 34 0.66 13.63 15.58
N GLY A 35 1.72 13.22 16.29
CA GLY A 35 1.70 13.11 17.75
C GLY A 35 0.92 11.92 18.33
N VAL A 36 0.40 11.00 17.51
CA VAL A 36 -0.32 9.80 17.99
C VAL A 36 0.60 8.73 18.60
N GLY A 37 1.92 8.85 18.43
CA GLY A 37 2.90 7.90 18.95
C GLY A 37 3.30 6.78 17.98
N LYS A 38 3.41 7.08 16.67
CA LYS A 38 3.78 6.12 15.61
C LYS A 38 5.14 5.47 15.86
N THR A 39 6.18 6.30 16.01
CA THR A 39 7.55 5.84 16.29
C THR A 39 7.63 5.07 17.60
N SER A 40 6.97 5.54 18.66
CA SER A 40 6.90 4.85 19.95
C SER A 40 6.22 3.48 19.84
N PHE A 41 5.12 3.39 19.08
CA PHE A 41 4.42 2.13 18.83
C PHE A 41 5.32 1.16 18.05
N ALA A 42 5.97 1.62 16.96
CA ALA A 42 6.86 0.80 16.15
C ALA A 42 8.03 0.26 16.98
N ARG A 43 8.66 1.14 17.78
CA ARG A 43 9.74 0.80 18.70
C ARG A 43 9.28 -0.21 19.75
N GLN A 44 8.17 0.05 20.45
CA GLN A 44 7.64 -0.86 21.45
C GLN A 44 7.28 -2.21 20.82
N PHE A 45 6.69 -2.21 19.61
CA PHE A 45 6.33 -3.43 18.89
C PHE A 45 7.56 -4.35 18.68
N THR A 46 8.74 -3.78 18.40
CA THR A 46 9.98 -4.54 18.18
C THR A 46 10.79 -4.78 19.46
N GLU A 47 11.05 -3.77 20.29
CA GLU A 47 12.04 -3.85 21.39
C GLU A 47 11.64 -4.83 22.50
N THR A 48 10.35 -5.06 22.67
CA THR A 48 9.85 -5.98 23.69
C THR A 48 9.70 -7.41 23.16
N LEU A 49 10.15 -7.67 21.93
CA LEU A 49 10.35 -9.04 21.44
C LEU A 49 11.69 -9.54 22.01
N PRO A 50 11.69 -10.62 22.81
CA PRO A 50 12.92 -11.17 23.39
C PRO A 50 13.92 -11.68 22.34
N GLU A 51 13.45 -11.89 21.12
CA GLU A 51 14.14 -12.56 20.03
C GLU A 51 14.83 -11.59 19.08
N VAL A 52 14.66 -10.27 19.31
CA VAL A 52 15.34 -9.26 18.52
C VAL A 52 16.82 -9.26 18.89
N LEU A 53 17.63 -9.64 17.91
CA LEU A 53 19.09 -9.73 18.00
C LEU A 53 19.74 -8.34 17.87
N SER A 54 19.17 -7.49 17.00
CA SER A 54 19.65 -6.12 16.77
C SER A 54 18.55 -5.24 16.16
N HIS A 55 18.70 -3.92 16.27
CA HIS A 55 17.76 -2.96 15.70
C HIS A 55 18.39 -1.59 15.41
N ASP A 56 17.80 -0.84 14.47
CA ASP A 56 18.24 0.50 14.05
C ASP A 56 17.58 1.66 14.85
N TRP A 57 16.98 1.35 16.01
CA TRP A 57 16.41 2.37 16.90
C TRP A 57 17.50 3.15 17.64
N GLU A 58 17.41 4.48 17.61
CA GLU A 58 18.32 5.34 18.38
C GLU A 58 18.03 5.21 19.90
N PRO A 59 19.07 5.17 20.75
CA PRO A 59 18.90 5.16 22.20
C PRO A 59 18.16 6.43 22.64
N MET A 60 17.18 6.27 23.53
CA MET A 60 16.46 7.40 24.13
C MET A 60 17.46 8.25 24.91
N ASN A 61 17.64 9.52 24.53
CA ASN A 61 18.28 10.46 25.44
C ASN A 61 17.31 10.70 26.61
N GLU A 62 17.72 10.35 27.83
CA GLU A 62 16.95 10.56 29.07
C GLU A 62 16.58 12.04 29.33
N SER A 63 17.14 12.96 28.54
CA SER A 63 16.97 14.42 28.64
C SER A 63 16.18 15.05 27.49
N ALA A 64 15.68 14.27 26.52
CA ALA A 64 14.95 14.80 25.37
C ALA A 64 13.50 14.28 25.34
N GLU A 65 12.56 15.10 25.83
CA GLU A 65 11.13 14.98 25.50
C GLU A 65 10.84 15.28 24.02
N ASP A 66 11.88 15.69 23.26
CA ASP A 66 11.80 15.97 21.85
C ASP A 66 11.81 14.67 21.04
N TYR A 67 10.62 14.08 20.87
CA TYR A 67 10.35 13.28 19.68
C TYR A 67 10.55 14.20 18.46
N THR A 68 11.72 14.11 17.83
CA THR A 68 11.99 14.84 16.59
C THR A 68 10.90 14.48 15.58
N ARG A 69 10.32 15.51 14.98
CA ARG A 69 9.23 15.34 14.01
C ARG A 69 9.72 14.46 12.87
N THR A 70 9.04 13.36 12.59
CA THR A 70 9.31 12.55 11.40
C THR A 70 8.91 13.35 10.16
N ASP A 71 9.90 13.99 9.52
CA ASP A 71 9.70 14.83 8.33
C ASP A 71 9.71 14.03 7.01
N ALA A 72 10.23 12.81 7.03
CA ALA A 72 10.32 11.92 5.88
C ALA A 72 9.92 10.49 6.25
N LEU A 73 9.53 9.70 5.24
CA LEU A 73 9.29 8.27 5.39
C LEU A 73 10.64 7.57 5.64
N ILE A 74 10.74 6.83 6.74
CA ILE A 74 11.99 6.18 7.18
C ILE A 74 11.75 4.69 7.35
N GLU A 75 12.66 3.88 6.81
CA GLU A 75 12.72 2.45 7.09
C GLU A 75 13.63 2.20 8.30
N LYS A 76 13.08 1.60 9.35
CA LYS A 76 13.81 1.12 10.53
C LYS A 76 13.84 -0.40 10.51
N PHE A 77 15.01 -0.98 10.73
CA PHE A 77 15.23 -2.41 10.63
C PHE A 77 15.38 -3.03 12.02
N SER A 78 14.94 -4.27 12.15
CA SER A 78 15.19 -5.13 13.31
C SER A 78 15.45 -6.55 12.82
N SER A 79 16.30 -7.26 13.57
CA SER A 79 16.76 -8.58 13.21
C SER A 79 16.26 -9.60 14.22
N THR A 80 15.63 -10.67 13.74
CA THR A 80 15.21 -11.84 14.56
C THR A 80 15.85 -13.15 14.10
N MET A 81 16.72 -13.07 13.09
CA MET A 81 17.47 -14.20 12.54
C MET A 81 18.83 -13.72 12.02
N MET A 82 19.74 -14.66 11.76
CA MET A 82 21.03 -14.42 11.11
C MET A 82 20.88 -14.50 9.58
N GLU A 83 21.69 -13.74 8.85
CA GLU A 83 21.81 -13.91 7.41
C GLU A 83 22.47 -15.26 7.09
N ILE A 84 22.08 -15.83 5.95
CA ILE A 84 22.74 -17.02 5.43
C ILE A 84 24.09 -16.56 4.86
N PRO A 85 25.22 -17.10 5.33
CA PRO A 85 26.53 -16.77 4.79
C PRO A 85 26.57 -17.04 3.29
N TRP A 86 27.03 -16.05 2.52
CA TRP A 86 27.32 -16.24 1.10
C TRP A 86 28.65 -16.98 0.95
N ASP A 87 28.91 -17.63 -0.19
CA ASP A 87 30.10 -18.48 -0.45
C ASP A 87 31.47 -17.79 -0.17
N ASN A 88 31.50 -16.48 0.07
CA ASN A 88 32.70 -15.69 0.38
C ASN A 88 32.70 -15.03 1.78
N MET A 89 31.73 -15.34 2.64
CA MET A 89 31.73 -14.92 4.05
C MET A 89 32.41 -15.99 4.89
N ASP A 90 33.30 -15.59 5.80
CA ASP A 90 33.86 -16.52 6.77
C ASP A 90 32.72 -17.11 7.61
N ALA A 91 32.74 -18.42 7.87
CA ALA A 91 31.65 -19.11 8.56
C ALA A 91 31.42 -18.62 10.00
N ASP A 92 32.37 -17.86 10.54
CA ASP A 92 32.32 -17.23 11.87
C ASP A 92 31.71 -15.80 11.83
N ASP A 93 31.43 -15.24 10.64
CA ASP A 93 30.79 -13.92 10.51
C ASP A 93 29.28 -14.02 10.74
N GLU A 94 28.90 -13.92 12.00
CA GLU A 94 27.51 -13.84 12.46
C GLU A 94 26.88 -12.46 12.12
N VAL A 95 26.29 -12.33 10.93
CA VAL A 95 25.59 -11.10 10.49
C VAL A 95 24.08 -11.20 10.74
N PRO A 96 23.47 -10.32 11.56
CA PRO A 96 22.02 -10.30 11.74
C PRO A 96 21.25 -9.89 10.46
N ALA A 97 20.20 -10.63 10.11
CA ALA A 97 19.38 -10.34 8.94
C ALA A 97 18.44 -9.15 9.16
N ARG A 98 18.29 -8.28 8.16
CA ARG A 98 17.32 -7.17 8.19
C ARG A 98 15.90 -7.63 7.83
N ASN A 99 15.40 -8.62 8.58
CA ASN A 99 14.19 -9.36 8.21
C ASN A 99 12.89 -8.69 8.68
N LEU A 100 12.90 -7.93 9.77
CA LEU A 100 11.75 -7.16 10.21
C LEU A 100 11.95 -5.67 9.89
N VAL A 101 11.07 -5.10 9.07
CA VAL A 101 11.19 -3.69 8.66
C VAL A 101 9.96 -2.92 9.08
N PHE A 102 10.18 -1.82 9.79
CA PHE A 102 9.16 -0.83 10.12
C PHE A 102 9.32 0.39 9.23
N VAL A 103 8.31 0.69 8.44
CA VAL A 103 8.19 1.95 7.70
C VAL A 103 7.46 2.94 8.58
N ASP A 104 8.22 3.85 9.19
CA ASP A 104 7.67 4.97 9.94
C ASP A 104 7.35 6.12 8.98
N THR A 105 6.17 6.70 9.15
CA THR A 105 5.64 7.72 8.24
C THR A 105 5.47 9.06 8.95
N PRO A 106 5.66 10.20 8.27
CA PRO A 106 5.23 11.49 8.78
C PRO A 106 3.75 11.49 9.14
N GLY A 107 3.39 12.15 10.24
CA GLY A 107 1.96 12.33 10.56
C GLY A 107 1.31 13.35 9.62
N TYR A 108 0.07 13.08 9.20
CA TYR A 108 -0.62 13.94 8.23
C TYR A 108 -1.19 15.24 8.85
N GLY A 109 -1.41 15.33 10.16
CA GLY A 109 -1.95 16.56 10.78
C GLY A 109 -0.94 17.64 11.16
N SER A 110 0.37 17.42 10.95
CA SER A 110 1.41 18.44 11.23
C SER A 110 1.81 19.27 10.01
N VAL A 111 1.23 19.00 8.84
CA VAL A 111 1.54 19.69 7.59
C VAL A 111 0.27 20.38 7.11
N VAL A 112 0.42 21.52 6.43
CA VAL A 112 -0.70 22.28 5.86
C VAL A 112 -1.49 21.43 4.86
N ASP A 113 -0.81 20.53 4.16
CA ASP A 113 -1.39 19.56 3.25
C ASP A 113 -1.23 18.13 3.77
N ALA A 114 -2.30 17.57 4.33
CA ALA A 114 -2.35 16.18 4.77
C ALA A 114 -2.24 15.19 3.60
N GLN A 115 -2.70 15.60 2.41
CA GLN A 115 -2.72 14.76 1.22
C GLN A 115 -1.30 14.47 0.73
N SER A 116 -0.38 15.44 0.80
CA SER A 116 1.01 15.24 0.36
C SER A 116 1.72 14.13 1.14
N ASN A 117 1.49 14.04 2.46
CA ASN A 117 2.06 12.97 3.29
C ASN A 117 1.45 11.60 2.98
N PHE A 118 0.15 11.60 2.71
CA PHE A 118 -0.54 10.39 2.30
C PHE A 118 -0.05 9.89 0.93
N ASP A 119 0.09 10.80 -0.05
CA ASP A 119 0.61 10.50 -1.37
C ASP A 119 2.05 10.01 -1.30
N LEU A 120 2.89 10.57 -0.42
CA LEU A 120 4.24 10.08 -0.18
C LEU A 120 4.23 8.59 0.22
N PHE A 121 3.40 8.20 1.17
CA PHE A 121 3.27 6.81 1.61
C PHE A 121 2.69 5.92 0.50
N MET A 122 1.62 6.36 -0.17
CA MET A 122 1.00 5.58 -1.24
C MET A 122 1.90 5.39 -2.46
N ASN A 123 2.71 6.40 -2.80
CA ASN A 123 3.72 6.31 -3.84
C ASN A 123 4.80 5.31 -3.46
N TYR A 124 5.29 5.34 -2.22
CA TYR A 124 6.24 4.35 -1.73
C TYR A 124 5.68 2.92 -1.83
N VAL A 125 4.45 2.67 -1.36
CA VAL A 125 3.80 1.35 -1.48
C VAL A 125 3.63 0.96 -2.96
N GLY A 126 3.17 1.87 -3.80
CA GLY A 126 3.00 1.64 -5.24
C GLY A 126 4.31 1.32 -5.97
N GLN A 127 5.41 1.98 -5.60
CA GLN A 127 6.74 1.70 -6.15
C GLN A 127 7.19 0.28 -5.84
N THR A 128 6.93 -0.25 -4.64
CA THR A 128 7.30 -1.64 -4.32
C THR A 128 6.59 -2.66 -5.23
N PHE A 129 5.32 -2.39 -5.60
CA PHE A 129 4.56 -3.20 -6.54
C PHE A 129 5.14 -3.08 -7.95
N GLU A 130 5.41 -1.85 -8.40
CA GLU A 130 5.97 -1.58 -9.72
C GLU A 130 7.36 -2.19 -9.91
N GLU A 131 8.25 -2.05 -8.92
CA GLU A 131 9.57 -2.67 -8.90
C GLU A 131 9.48 -4.19 -9.04
N LYS A 132 8.57 -4.82 -8.28
CA LYS A 132 8.40 -6.27 -8.36
C LYS A 132 7.82 -6.69 -9.71
N ASN A 133 6.85 -5.95 -10.23
CA ASN A 133 6.26 -6.22 -11.54
C ASN A 133 7.30 -6.11 -12.66
N LYS A 134 8.19 -5.10 -12.63
CA LYS A 134 9.30 -4.96 -13.58
C LYS A 134 10.29 -6.13 -13.53
N ARG A 135 10.53 -6.69 -12.34
CA ARG A 135 11.41 -7.86 -12.16
C ARG A 135 10.78 -9.17 -12.63
N ILE A 136 9.45 -9.25 -12.70
CA ILE A 136 8.76 -10.39 -13.29
C ILE A 136 8.81 -10.20 -14.81
N SER A 137 9.52 -11.10 -15.51
CA SER A 137 9.74 -11.02 -16.96
C SER A 137 8.45 -10.70 -17.72
N PRO A 138 8.42 -9.67 -18.60
CA PRO A 138 7.26 -9.35 -19.41
C PRO A 138 6.96 -10.42 -20.47
N PHE A 139 7.90 -11.34 -20.72
CA PHE A 139 7.80 -12.41 -21.72
C PHE A 139 7.40 -13.77 -21.14
N THR A 140 7.21 -13.85 -19.82
CA THR A 140 6.80 -15.09 -19.17
C THR A 140 5.36 -14.92 -18.68
N GLU A 141 4.44 -15.68 -19.28
CA GLU A 141 3.09 -15.85 -18.75
C GLU A 141 3.15 -16.63 -17.43
N VAL A 142 3.54 -15.94 -16.35
CA VAL A 142 3.55 -16.54 -15.03
C VAL A 142 2.12 -16.59 -14.52
N SER A 143 1.61 -17.80 -14.31
CA SER A 143 0.26 -17.98 -13.76
C SER A 143 0.13 -17.35 -12.37
N ASN A 144 -1.08 -16.91 -12.01
CA ASN A 144 -1.33 -16.35 -10.68
C ASN A 144 -0.96 -17.33 -9.56
N ASN A 145 -1.14 -18.64 -9.77
CA ASN A 145 -0.78 -19.68 -8.80
C ASN A 145 0.74 -19.80 -8.61
N GLU A 146 1.51 -19.64 -9.68
CA GLU A 146 2.97 -19.68 -9.62
C GLU A 146 3.53 -18.44 -8.92
N LEU A 147 2.98 -17.25 -9.20
CA LEU A 147 3.30 -16.04 -8.44
C LEU A 147 2.95 -16.20 -6.97
N MET A 148 1.78 -16.76 -6.67
CA MET A 148 1.32 -17.00 -5.31
C MET A 148 2.32 -17.88 -4.55
N ARG A 149 2.73 -19.01 -5.16
CA ARG A 149 3.72 -19.93 -4.58
C ARG A 149 5.10 -19.28 -4.43
N SER A 150 5.55 -18.51 -5.42
CA SER A 150 6.87 -17.88 -5.43
C SER A 150 7.00 -16.75 -4.41
N LEU A 151 5.93 -16.00 -4.16
CA LEU A 151 5.97 -14.81 -3.31
C LEU A 151 5.60 -15.09 -1.84
N VAL A 152 4.85 -16.16 -1.56
CA VAL A 152 4.48 -16.58 -0.19
C VAL A 152 5.41 -17.65 0.38
N THR A 153 6.58 -17.85 -0.22
CA THR A 153 7.59 -18.75 0.35
C THR A 153 7.82 -18.46 1.84
N GLY A 154 8.20 -19.47 2.62
CA GLY A 154 8.30 -19.36 4.10
C GLY A 154 9.20 -18.21 4.57
N VAL A 155 10.14 -17.78 3.73
CA VAL A 155 11.06 -16.67 4.00
C VAL A 155 10.45 -15.30 3.63
N GLY A 156 9.35 -15.21 2.86
CA GLY A 156 8.65 -13.96 2.59
C GLY A 156 9.45 -12.94 1.77
N ALA A 157 10.25 -13.41 0.80
CA ALA A 157 11.19 -12.58 0.04
C ALA A 157 10.51 -11.64 -0.98
N HIS A 158 9.72 -10.68 -0.50
CA HIS A 158 9.21 -9.54 -1.27
C HIS A 158 9.30 -8.24 -0.47
N ARG A 159 9.31 -7.09 -1.16
CA ARG A 159 9.38 -5.76 -0.53
C ARG A 159 8.02 -5.12 -0.24
N PHE A 160 6.92 -5.85 -0.41
CA PHE A 160 5.57 -5.33 -0.16
C PHE A 160 5.36 -5.00 1.31
N ILE A 161 4.47 -4.06 1.61
CA ILE A 161 3.99 -3.82 2.97
C ILE A 161 2.94 -4.86 3.31
N ASP A 162 3.28 -5.72 4.27
CA ASP A 162 2.44 -6.83 4.72
C ASP A 162 1.32 -6.35 5.63
N VAL A 163 1.64 -5.46 6.57
CA VAL A 163 0.66 -4.87 7.49
C VAL A 163 0.88 -3.38 7.56
N CYS A 164 -0.20 -2.62 7.50
CA CYS A 164 -0.23 -1.20 7.80
C CYS A 164 -1.05 -0.99 9.08
N PHE A 165 -0.37 -0.67 10.18
CA PHE A 165 -1.02 -0.26 11.42
C PHE A 165 -1.52 1.18 11.26
N PHE A 166 -2.83 1.36 11.29
CA PHE A 166 -3.45 2.68 11.22
C PHE A 166 -3.80 3.15 12.64
N LEU A 167 -3.04 4.10 13.16
CA LEU A 167 -3.15 4.57 14.54
C LEU A 167 -4.23 5.64 14.67
N ILE A 168 -5.20 5.40 15.55
CA ILE A 168 -6.34 6.26 15.85
C ILE A 168 -6.25 6.67 17.32
N VAL A 169 -6.51 7.94 17.63
CA VAL A 169 -6.49 8.45 19.02
C VAL A 169 -7.73 9.31 19.26
N HIS A 170 -8.46 9.02 20.34
CA HIS A 170 -9.71 9.65 20.79
C HIS A 170 -10.92 9.58 19.84
N ARG A 171 -10.75 9.79 18.54
CA ARG A 171 -11.84 9.77 17.55
C ARG A 171 -11.37 9.33 16.17
N LEU A 172 -12.28 8.72 15.41
CA LEU A 172 -12.10 8.45 13.99
C LEU A 172 -12.46 9.70 13.18
N LYS A 173 -11.54 10.20 12.35
CA LYS A 173 -11.78 11.34 11.47
C LYS A 173 -12.21 10.87 10.07
N PRO A 174 -12.98 11.65 9.30
CA PRO A 174 -13.35 11.28 7.93
C PRO A 174 -12.13 11.04 7.02
N ILE A 175 -11.07 11.84 7.16
CA ILE A 175 -9.81 11.66 6.42
C ILE A 175 -9.15 10.30 6.72
N ASP A 176 -9.29 9.79 7.95
CA ASP A 176 -8.76 8.49 8.33
C ASP A 176 -9.47 7.36 7.56
N VAL A 177 -10.78 7.49 7.36
CA VAL A 177 -11.59 6.53 6.59
C VAL A 177 -11.15 6.50 5.14
N GLU A 178 -10.95 7.67 4.52
CA GLU A 178 -10.49 7.77 3.13
C GLU A 178 -9.09 7.19 2.96
N PHE A 179 -8.16 7.52 3.86
CA PHE A 179 -6.80 6.99 3.84
C PHE A 179 -6.78 5.47 4.03
N MET A 180 -7.53 4.94 5.00
CA MET A 180 -7.67 3.48 5.18
C MET A 180 -8.25 2.81 3.94
N ARG A 181 -9.26 3.42 3.28
CA ARG A 181 -9.84 2.90 2.03
C ARG A 181 -8.78 2.74 0.95
N LEU A 182 -7.99 3.77 0.72
CA LEU A 182 -6.96 3.79 -0.32
C LEU A 182 -5.78 2.85 -0.01
N ILE A 183 -5.34 2.77 1.26
CA ILE A 183 -4.27 1.83 1.68
C ILE A 183 -4.74 0.38 1.55
N SER A 184 -6.01 0.09 1.86
CA SER A 184 -6.55 -1.27 1.88
C SER A 184 -6.42 -2.01 0.55
N GLU A 185 -6.33 -1.28 -0.57
CA GLU A 185 -6.12 -1.85 -1.89
C GLU A 185 -4.75 -2.50 -2.08
N LYS A 186 -3.73 -2.04 -1.34
CA LYS A 186 -2.32 -2.41 -1.56
C LYS A 186 -1.66 -3.05 -0.33
N ALA A 187 -2.13 -2.77 0.88
CA ALA A 187 -1.60 -3.34 2.12
C ALA A 187 -2.73 -3.79 3.06
N ASN A 188 -2.43 -4.70 4.01
CA ASN A 188 -3.41 -5.13 5.01
C ASN A 188 -3.52 -4.10 6.13
N VAL A 189 -4.62 -3.34 6.15
CA VAL A 189 -4.85 -2.30 7.16
C VAL A 189 -5.35 -2.92 8.46
N VAL A 190 -4.65 -2.62 9.56
CA VAL A 190 -5.04 -3.02 10.91
C VAL A 190 -5.26 -1.75 11.74
N PRO A 191 -6.50 -1.40 12.09
CA PRO A 191 -6.75 -0.24 12.94
C PRO A 191 -6.29 -0.52 14.37
N VAL A 192 -5.63 0.47 14.98
CA VAL A 192 -5.12 0.41 16.35
C VAL A 192 -5.52 1.69 17.06
N ILE A 193 -6.18 1.57 18.20
CA ILE A 193 -6.47 2.68 19.10
C ILE A 193 -5.28 2.84 20.04
N CYS A 194 -4.59 3.97 19.94
CA CYS A 194 -3.41 4.27 20.74
C CYS A 194 -3.73 5.16 21.93
N LYS A 195 -2.77 5.29 22.85
CA LYS A 195 -2.85 6.10 24.08
C LYS A 195 -4.09 5.75 24.90
N VAL A 196 -4.40 4.46 25.03
CA VAL A 196 -5.57 4.02 25.79
C VAL A 196 -5.45 4.32 27.29
N ASP A 197 -4.24 4.57 27.78
CA ASP A 197 -3.94 5.10 29.12
C ASP A 197 -4.53 6.49 29.38
N THR A 198 -4.85 7.24 28.32
CA THR A 198 -5.46 8.58 28.42
C THR A 198 -6.99 8.57 28.27
N GLN A 199 -7.59 7.40 28.15
CA GLN A 199 -9.01 7.21 27.89
C GLN A 199 -9.60 6.23 28.92
N SER A 200 -10.86 6.44 29.30
CA SER A 200 -11.58 5.46 30.09
C SER A 200 -11.88 4.19 29.29
N GLU A 201 -12.05 3.06 29.97
CA GLU A 201 -12.41 1.80 29.32
C GLU A 201 -13.70 1.92 28.49
N GLN A 202 -14.65 2.73 28.96
CA GLN A 202 -15.90 3.00 28.24
C GLN A 202 -15.65 3.76 26.94
N GLU A 203 -14.84 4.83 26.97
CA GLU A 203 -14.49 5.59 25.75
C GLU A 203 -13.77 4.73 24.72
N VAL A 204 -12.86 3.85 25.16
CA VAL A 204 -12.17 2.91 24.26
C VAL A 204 -13.15 1.92 23.64
N ARG A 205 -14.08 1.35 24.43
CA ARG A 205 -15.14 0.46 23.91
C ARG A 205 -16.03 1.16 22.89
N ASP A 206 -16.52 2.35 23.22
CA ASP A 206 -17.39 3.12 22.34
C ASP A 206 -16.67 3.50 21.04
N LEU A 207 -15.38 3.85 21.12
CA LEU A 207 -14.55 4.12 19.95
C LEU A 207 -14.34 2.87 19.09
N LYS A 208 -14.08 1.69 19.68
CA LYS A 208 -13.97 0.43 18.91
C LYS A 208 -15.24 0.14 18.12
N VAL A 209 -16.40 0.25 18.78
CA VAL A 209 -17.71 0.04 18.13
C VAL A 209 -17.94 1.06 17.02
N HIS A 210 -17.67 2.33 17.29
CA HIS A 210 -17.84 3.42 16.33
C HIS A 210 -16.94 3.23 15.09
N VAL A 211 -15.67 2.87 15.29
CA VAL A 211 -14.74 2.61 14.18
C VAL A 211 -15.24 1.46 13.30
N LEU A 212 -15.65 0.34 13.89
CA LEU A 212 -16.15 -0.81 13.12
C LEU A 212 -17.45 -0.48 12.37
N LYS A 213 -18.41 0.21 13.01
CA LYS A 213 -19.67 0.57 12.34
C LYS A 213 -19.41 1.52 11.16
N THR A 214 -18.62 2.56 11.38
CA THR A 214 -18.28 3.55 10.35
C THR A 214 -17.55 2.92 9.16
N LEU A 215 -16.52 2.11 9.42
CA LEU A 215 -15.74 1.47 8.34
C LEU A 215 -16.59 0.49 7.52
N ARG A 216 -17.55 -0.20 8.16
CA ARG A 216 -18.51 -1.05 7.44
C ARG A 216 -19.45 -0.24 6.56
N GLU A 217 -20.05 0.82 7.11
CA GLU A 217 -20.99 1.70 6.40
C GLU A 217 -20.32 2.32 5.17
N GLU A 218 -19.05 2.71 5.32
CA GLU A 218 -18.22 3.29 4.27
C GLU A 218 -17.54 2.24 3.36
N GLY A 219 -17.79 0.94 3.56
CA GLY A 219 -17.24 -0.12 2.71
C GLY A 219 -15.70 -0.23 2.74
N VAL A 220 -15.05 0.18 3.83
CA VAL A 220 -13.60 0.10 4.01
C VAL A 220 -13.19 -1.28 4.52
N SER A 221 -12.36 -1.97 3.75
CA SER A 221 -11.86 -3.31 4.10
C SER A 221 -10.65 -3.22 5.04
N ILE A 222 -10.79 -3.71 6.26
CA ILE A 222 -9.68 -3.93 7.20
C ILE A 222 -9.30 -5.41 7.27
N TYR A 223 -8.10 -5.73 7.78
CA TYR A 223 -7.67 -7.09 8.03
C TYR A 223 -8.24 -7.59 9.36
N THR A 224 -9.10 -8.61 9.30
CA THR A 224 -9.92 -9.05 10.45
C THR A 224 -9.36 -10.26 11.20
N PHE A 225 -8.14 -10.72 10.87
CA PHE A 225 -7.50 -11.88 11.51
C PHE A 225 -8.37 -13.16 11.52
N ARG A 226 -9.12 -13.39 10.43
CA ARG A 226 -10.07 -14.52 10.27
C ARG A 226 -11.30 -14.46 11.19
N ILE A 227 -11.57 -13.31 11.81
CA ILE A 227 -12.79 -13.06 12.58
C ILE A 227 -13.82 -12.41 11.65
N ASP A 228 -15.06 -12.86 11.70
CA ASP A 228 -16.15 -12.25 10.96
C ASP A 228 -16.42 -10.84 11.47
N TYR A 229 -16.76 -9.91 10.57
CA TYR A 229 -16.93 -8.51 10.93
C TYR A 229 -18.07 -8.32 11.95
N ASP A 230 -19.18 -9.03 11.81
CA ASP A 230 -20.29 -8.99 12.79
C ASP A 230 -19.84 -9.46 14.16
N ARG A 231 -18.96 -10.45 14.20
CA ARG A 231 -18.38 -10.93 15.45
C ARG A 231 -17.45 -9.89 16.08
N LEU A 232 -16.66 -9.16 15.28
CA LEU A 232 -15.83 -8.06 15.79
C LEU A 232 -16.68 -6.96 16.44
N ILE A 233 -17.81 -6.59 15.84
CA ILE A 233 -18.72 -5.59 16.43
C ILE A 233 -19.29 -6.11 17.75
N GLN A 234 -19.77 -7.35 17.80
CA GLN A 234 -20.27 -7.94 19.04
C GLN A 234 -19.18 -8.01 20.13
N MET A 235 -17.95 -8.35 19.76
CA MET A 235 -16.82 -8.36 20.68
C MET A 235 -16.56 -6.95 21.23
N ALA A 236 -16.55 -5.93 20.38
CA ALA A 236 -16.38 -4.54 20.80
C ALA A 236 -17.51 -4.06 21.73
N GLU A 237 -18.77 -4.36 21.41
CA GLU A 237 -19.94 -4.01 22.23
C GLU A 237 -19.91 -4.68 23.61
N ASN A 238 -19.39 -5.91 23.69
CA ASN A 238 -19.23 -6.65 24.94
C ASN A 238 -17.91 -6.34 25.68
N GLY A 239 -17.06 -5.46 25.14
CA GLY A 239 -15.74 -5.16 25.71
C GLY A 239 -14.76 -6.34 25.67
N GLN A 240 -14.95 -7.29 24.76
CA GLN A 240 -14.06 -8.43 24.56
C GLN A 240 -12.85 -8.03 23.72
N ALA A 241 -11.64 -8.25 24.26
CA ALA A 241 -10.40 -8.20 23.49
C ALA A 241 -10.30 -9.39 22.52
N GLY A 242 -9.44 -9.30 21.50
CA GLY A 242 -9.21 -10.43 20.58
C GLY A 242 -9.18 -10.07 19.10
N GLY A 243 -9.51 -8.83 18.72
CA GLY A 243 -9.58 -8.43 17.32
C GLY A 243 -9.54 -6.93 17.11
N PRO A 244 -9.37 -6.49 15.85
CA PRO A 244 -9.27 -5.08 15.51
C PRO A 244 -10.61 -4.33 15.73
N PRO A 245 -10.58 -3.05 16.12
CA PRO A 245 -9.38 -2.27 16.45
C PRO A 245 -8.71 -2.70 17.76
N PHE A 246 -7.39 -2.83 17.74
CA PHE A 246 -6.62 -3.21 18.93
C PHE A 246 -6.38 -2.00 19.82
N ALA A 247 -6.51 -2.16 21.13
CA ALA A 247 -6.24 -1.13 22.13
C ALA A 247 -4.78 -1.22 22.61
N VAL A 248 -3.96 -0.17 22.43
CA VAL A 248 -2.53 -0.19 22.77
C VAL A 248 -2.12 1.04 23.57
N SER A 249 -1.31 0.82 24.61
CA SER A 249 -0.63 1.87 25.36
C SER A 249 0.89 1.78 25.20
N ASN A 250 1.50 2.94 24.99
CA ASN A 250 2.95 3.10 24.84
C ASN A 250 3.64 3.42 26.18
N VAL A 251 2.91 3.46 27.30
CA VAL A 251 3.51 3.65 28.62
C VAL A 251 4.30 2.40 28.99
N GLN A 252 5.62 2.54 29.17
CA GLN A 252 6.41 1.49 29.78
C GLN A 252 5.95 1.33 31.23
N THR A 253 5.24 0.24 31.53
CA THR A 253 5.00 -0.13 32.92
C THR A 253 6.37 -0.43 33.53
N LYS A 254 6.92 0.50 34.31
CA LYS A 254 8.06 0.20 35.17
C LYS A 254 7.67 -0.99 36.04
N PRO A 255 8.53 -2.01 36.19
CA PRO A 255 8.27 -3.08 37.14
C PRO A 255 8.03 -2.45 38.52
N VAL A 256 6.98 -2.89 39.20
CA VAL A 256 6.56 -2.37 40.51
C VAL A 256 7.76 -2.42 41.46
N SER A 257 8.37 -1.26 41.74
CA SER A 257 9.28 -1.12 42.88
C SER A 257 8.45 -1.30 44.15
N GLU A 258 8.98 -2.02 45.14
CA GLU A 258 8.33 -2.33 46.43
C GLU A 258 7.98 -1.09 47.29
N ASP A 259 8.28 0.12 46.82
CA ASP A 259 7.99 1.38 47.49
C ASP A 259 6.52 1.78 47.29
N MET A 260 5.67 1.25 48.19
CA MET A 260 4.33 1.76 48.45
C MET A 260 4.38 3.24 48.86
N ASN A 261 4.24 4.19 47.91
CA ASN A 261 3.56 5.44 48.26
C ASN A 261 3.01 6.33 47.13
N ASP A 262 3.14 6.02 45.83
CA ASP A 262 2.62 6.96 44.83
C ASP A 262 2.25 6.33 43.48
N SER A 263 1.30 5.40 43.47
CA SER A 263 0.71 4.95 42.21
C SER A 263 -0.80 4.84 42.31
N VAL A 264 -1.47 5.71 41.55
CA VAL A 264 -2.81 5.42 41.05
C VAL A 264 -2.71 4.07 40.37
N SER A 265 -3.35 3.06 40.96
CA SER A 265 -3.38 1.70 40.41
C SER A 265 -4.20 1.74 39.12
N PHE A 266 -3.55 2.05 38.00
CA PHE A 266 -4.12 1.87 36.67
C PHE A 266 -4.29 0.37 36.48
N THR A 267 -5.54 -0.07 36.31
CA THR A 267 -5.87 -1.46 36.00
C THR A 267 -5.02 -1.95 34.82
N PRO A 268 -4.24 -3.04 34.95
CA PRO A 268 -3.32 -3.52 33.90
C PRO A 268 -3.98 -4.09 32.62
N ALA A 269 -5.24 -3.77 32.31
CA ALA A 269 -6.10 -4.66 31.54
C ALA A 269 -6.44 -4.24 30.08
N MET A 270 -5.88 -3.15 29.53
CA MET A 270 -6.27 -2.65 28.20
C MET A 270 -5.15 -2.62 27.15
N ASN A 271 -3.97 -3.20 27.43
CA ASN A 271 -2.89 -3.25 26.44
C ASN A 271 -2.92 -4.56 25.64
N GLU A 272 -3.48 -4.51 24.43
CA GLU A 272 -3.58 -5.64 23.50
C GLU A 272 -2.34 -5.81 22.60
N LEU A 273 -1.27 -5.05 22.84
CA LEU A 273 -0.05 -5.12 22.05
C LEU A 273 0.60 -6.52 22.03
N PRO A 274 0.69 -7.28 23.16
CA PRO A 274 1.20 -8.65 23.11
C PRO A 274 0.37 -9.57 22.23
N LEU A 275 -0.96 -9.45 22.31
CA LEU A 275 -1.90 -10.19 21.46
C LEU A 275 -1.70 -9.83 19.98
N LEU A 276 -1.62 -8.53 19.66
CA LEU A 276 -1.41 -8.07 18.29
C LEU A 276 -0.12 -8.63 17.71
N ARG A 277 0.97 -8.64 18.49
CA ARG A 277 2.26 -9.23 18.07
C ARG A 277 2.12 -10.73 17.79
N LYS A 278 1.55 -11.49 18.73
CA LYS A 278 1.35 -12.94 18.55
C LYS A 278 0.53 -13.24 17.30
N LEU A 279 -0.50 -12.44 17.02
CA LEU A 279 -1.30 -12.58 15.81
C LEU A 279 -0.49 -12.28 14.54
N VAL A 280 0.26 -11.17 14.51
CA VAL A 280 0.99 -10.72 13.30
C VAL A 280 2.25 -11.54 13.03
N LEU A 281 3.03 -11.86 14.06
CA LEU A 281 4.35 -12.48 13.93
C LEU A 281 4.32 -14.01 13.99
N GLU A 282 3.38 -14.60 14.73
CA GLU A 282 3.35 -16.05 14.95
C GLU A 282 2.17 -16.72 14.24
N THR A 283 0.94 -16.26 14.52
CA THR A 283 -0.26 -17.04 14.21
C THR A 283 -0.76 -16.83 12.77
N GLN A 284 -0.70 -15.60 12.27
CA GLN A 284 -1.34 -15.20 11.00
C GLN A 284 -0.33 -14.77 9.92
N ILE A 285 0.97 -14.92 10.14
CA ILE A 285 2.00 -14.41 9.23
C ILE A 285 1.85 -14.93 7.79
N THR A 286 1.61 -16.24 7.61
CA THR A 286 1.38 -16.84 6.29
C THR A 286 0.11 -16.29 5.63
N ASN A 287 -0.95 -16.09 6.41
CA ASN A 287 -2.20 -15.54 5.90
C ASN A 287 -2.02 -14.08 5.46
N ILE A 288 -1.37 -13.27 6.29
CA ILE A 288 -1.05 -11.87 5.97
C ILE A 288 -0.32 -11.79 4.63
N ARG A 289 0.76 -12.56 4.45
CA ARG A 289 1.51 -12.64 3.18
C ARG A 289 0.64 -13.06 2.01
N GLN A 290 -0.23 -14.06 2.19
CA GLN A 290 -1.18 -14.47 1.15
C GLN A 290 -2.09 -13.34 0.72
N PHE A 291 -2.64 -12.57 1.67
CA PHE A 291 -3.48 -11.42 1.37
C PHE A 291 -2.69 -10.30 0.69
N THR A 292 -1.46 -10.01 1.13
CA THR A 292 -0.55 -9.03 0.49
C THR A 292 -0.28 -9.40 -0.96
N VAL A 293 0.11 -10.64 -1.22
CA VAL A 293 0.42 -11.12 -2.57
C VAL A 293 -0.83 -11.17 -3.45
N LYS A 294 -2.00 -11.53 -2.89
CA LYS A 294 -3.27 -11.46 -3.63
C LYS A 294 -3.60 -10.03 -4.06
N LYS A 295 -3.33 -9.03 -3.22
CA LYS A 295 -3.48 -7.61 -3.58
C LYS A 295 -2.53 -7.23 -4.72
N PHE A 296 -1.27 -7.66 -4.66
CA PHE A 296 -0.32 -7.47 -5.76
C PHE A 296 -0.80 -8.13 -7.07
N ILE A 297 -1.26 -9.37 -7.04
CA ILE A 297 -1.76 -10.09 -8.22
C ILE A 297 -2.97 -9.35 -8.82
N ASN A 298 -3.91 -8.92 -7.99
CA ASN A 298 -5.08 -8.15 -8.42
C ASN A 298 -4.67 -6.80 -9.04
N TRP A 299 -3.74 -6.08 -8.40
CA TRP A 299 -3.19 -4.83 -8.91
C TRP A 299 -2.49 -5.05 -10.26
N ARG A 300 -1.65 -6.10 -10.38
CA ARG A 300 -0.95 -6.46 -11.62
C ARG A 300 -1.92 -6.78 -12.74
N GLY A 301 -2.98 -7.54 -12.46
CA GLY A 301 -4.04 -7.83 -13.43
C GLY A 301 -4.72 -6.58 -13.97
N LYS A 302 -5.07 -5.63 -13.09
CA LYS A 302 -5.62 -4.32 -13.49
C LYS A 302 -4.62 -3.53 -14.33
N HIS A 303 -3.35 -3.49 -13.92
CA HIS A 303 -2.30 -2.74 -14.60
C HIS A 303 -2.02 -3.28 -16.02
N LEU A 304 -1.94 -4.61 -16.18
CA LEU A 304 -1.78 -5.24 -17.49
C LEU A 304 -2.99 -4.99 -18.41
N ALA A 305 -4.21 -5.06 -17.88
CA ALA A 305 -5.42 -4.75 -18.64
C ALA A 305 -5.44 -3.28 -19.13
N GLN A 306 -5.01 -2.34 -18.28
CA GLN A 306 -4.88 -0.93 -18.65
C GLN A 306 -3.83 -0.73 -19.76
N GLN A 307 -2.68 -1.40 -19.66
CA GLN A 307 -1.64 -1.33 -20.71
C GLN A 307 -2.14 -1.90 -22.04
N GLN A 308 -2.85 -3.02 -22.04
CA GLN A 308 -3.46 -3.58 -23.26
C GLN A 308 -4.47 -2.63 -23.89
N HIS A 309 -5.30 -1.98 -23.07
CA HIS A 309 -6.29 -1.02 -23.57
C HIS A 309 -5.62 0.23 -24.18
N GLN A 310 -4.56 0.74 -23.56
CA GLN A 310 -3.77 1.84 -24.10
C GLN A 310 -3.07 1.48 -25.42
N GLN A 311 -2.50 0.28 -25.52
CA GLN A 311 -1.87 -0.21 -26.76
C GLN A 311 -2.90 -0.36 -27.90
N GLN A 312 -4.08 -0.91 -27.61
CA GLN A 312 -5.18 -1.01 -28.59
C GLN A 312 -5.64 0.38 -29.05
N HIS A 313 -5.79 1.34 -28.13
CA HIS A 313 -6.18 2.70 -28.47
C HIS A 313 -5.13 3.41 -29.34
N GLN A 314 -3.84 3.23 -29.05
CA GLN A 314 -2.75 3.76 -29.88
C GLN A 314 -2.72 3.13 -31.28
N GLN A 315 -2.89 1.80 -31.39
CA GLN A 315 -2.97 1.12 -32.68
C GLN A 315 -4.16 1.60 -33.51
N GLN A 316 -5.33 1.80 -32.87
CA GLN A 316 -6.53 2.28 -33.54
C GLN A 316 -6.36 3.73 -34.03
N GLN A 317 -5.74 4.60 -33.23
CA GLN A 317 -5.41 5.97 -33.65
C GLN A 317 -4.43 5.99 -34.83
N GLN A 318 -3.40 5.14 -34.81
CA GLN A 318 -2.45 5.03 -35.92
C GLN A 318 -3.13 4.53 -37.22
N GLN A 319 -4.02 3.55 -37.12
CA GLN A 319 -4.79 3.06 -38.26
C GLN A 319 -5.74 4.14 -38.83
N GLN A 320 -6.41 4.91 -37.97
CA GLN A 320 -7.26 6.02 -38.40
C GLN A 320 -6.46 7.13 -39.09
N GLN A 321 -5.28 7.48 -38.56
CA GLN A 321 -4.40 8.47 -39.20
C GLN A 321 -3.90 7.98 -40.57
N GLN A 322 -3.51 6.70 -40.69
CA GLN A 322 -3.12 6.13 -41.98
C GLN A 322 -4.27 6.12 -42.99
N GLN A 323 -5.50 5.78 -42.56
CA GLN A 323 -6.67 5.84 -43.44
C GLN A 323 -6.98 7.27 -43.88
N GLN A 324 -6.91 8.27 -42.99
CA GLN A 324 -7.11 9.67 -43.37
C GLN A 324 -6.05 10.15 -44.36
N GLN A 325 -4.78 9.79 -44.16
CA GLN A 325 -3.72 10.13 -45.12
C GLN A 325 -3.95 9.48 -46.48
N GLN A 326 -4.35 8.20 -46.52
CA GLN A 326 -4.69 7.53 -47.79
C GLN A 326 -5.88 8.19 -48.48
N GLN A 327 -6.94 8.54 -47.75
CA GLN A 327 -8.10 9.24 -48.32
C GLN A 327 -7.72 10.62 -48.87
N GLN A 328 -6.88 11.38 -48.16
CA GLN A 328 -6.38 12.67 -48.66
C GLN A 328 -5.55 12.51 -49.93
N GLN A 329 -4.66 11.50 -49.99
CA GLN A 329 -3.89 11.20 -51.19
C GLN A 329 -4.78 10.82 -52.37
N GLN A 330 -5.79 9.96 -52.15
CA GLN A 330 -6.75 9.59 -53.19
C GLN A 330 -7.55 10.80 -53.68
N HIS A 331 -7.98 11.68 -52.78
CA HIS A 331 -8.71 12.89 -53.14
C HIS A 331 -7.84 13.86 -53.95
N GLN A 332 -6.57 14.05 -53.57
CA GLN A 332 -5.62 14.86 -54.35
C GLN A 332 -5.37 14.26 -55.75
N GLN A 333 -5.22 12.93 -55.86
CA GLN A 333 -5.08 12.26 -57.15
C GLN A 333 -6.32 12.46 -58.03
N GLN A 334 -7.53 12.29 -57.47
CA GLN A 334 -8.77 12.55 -58.20
C GLN A 334 -8.86 14.01 -58.68
N TYR A 335 -8.54 14.97 -57.82
CA TYR A 335 -8.54 16.39 -58.16
C TYR A 335 -7.56 16.70 -59.31
N TYR A 336 -6.36 16.10 -59.27
CA TYR A 336 -5.36 16.24 -60.33
C TYR A 336 -5.86 15.67 -61.68
N ILE A 337 -6.44 14.47 -61.66
CA ILE A 337 -7.02 13.83 -62.86
C ILE A 337 -8.14 14.70 -63.44
N GLN A 338 -9.02 15.24 -62.59
CA GLN A 338 -10.14 16.07 -63.02
C GLN A 338 -9.65 17.39 -63.64
N SER A 339 -8.62 18.00 -63.07
CA SER A 339 -7.98 19.21 -63.59
C SER A 339 -7.36 18.97 -64.98
N MET A 340 -6.64 17.84 -65.15
CA MET A 340 -6.08 17.41 -66.44
C MET A 340 -7.17 17.20 -67.49
N HIS A 341 -8.29 16.56 -67.13
CA HIS A 341 -9.44 16.36 -68.01
C HIS A 341 -10.05 17.70 -68.46
N HIS A 342 -10.21 18.65 -67.54
CA HIS A 342 -10.73 19.98 -67.84
C HIS A 342 -9.80 20.74 -68.81
N GLN A 343 -8.49 20.64 -68.60
CA GLN A 343 -7.50 21.29 -69.46
C GLN A 343 -7.49 20.70 -70.87
N GLN A 344 -7.61 19.37 -71.03
CA GLN A 344 -7.76 18.73 -72.34
C GLN A 344 -9.03 19.15 -73.08
N GLN A 345 -10.14 19.36 -72.39
CA GLN A 345 -11.39 19.82 -73.01
C GLN A 345 -11.34 21.31 -73.41
N ALA A 346 -10.59 22.13 -72.67
CA ALA A 346 -10.45 23.57 -72.96
C ALA A 346 -9.52 23.87 -74.14
N LEU A 347 -8.54 23.00 -74.43
CA LEU A 347 -7.59 23.16 -75.55
C LEU A 347 -8.25 23.37 -76.93
N PRO A 348 -9.21 22.53 -77.38
CA PRO A 348 -9.90 22.76 -78.65
C PRO A 348 -10.74 24.06 -78.66
N GLN A 349 -11.36 24.42 -77.53
CA GLN A 349 -12.14 25.66 -77.43
C GLN A 349 -11.23 26.90 -77.54
N HIS A 350 -10.07 26.87 -76.90
CA HIS A 350 -9.08 27.95 -77.01
C HIS A 350 -8.52 28.09 -78.43
N GLN A 351 -8.25 26.97 -79.12
CA GLN A 351 -7.84 26.99 -80.52
C GLN A 351 -8.94 27.55 -81.43
N GLN A 352 -10.20 27.18 -81.22
CA GLN A 352 -11.32 27.77 -81.97
C GLN A 352 -11.47 29.26 -81.72
N GLN A 353 -11.31 29.73 -80.47
CA GLN A 353 -11.35 31.15 -80.14
C GLN A 353 -10.21 31.94 -80.78
N GLN A 354 -8.99 31.39 -80.78
CA GLN A 354 -7.85 32.02 -81.48
C GLN A 354 -8.07 32.08 -82.99
N GLN A 355 -8.61 31.03 -83.61
CA GLN A 355 -8.95 31.06 -85.03
C GLN A 355 -10.02 32.11 -85.32
N GLN A 356 -11.05 32.22 -84.47
CA GLN A 356 -12.07 33.27 -84.60
C GLN A 356 -11.49 34.68 -84.44
N GLN A 357 -10.59 34.91 -83.46
CA GLN A 357 -9.93 36.21 -83.30
C GLN A 357 -9.02 36.56 -84.47
N GLN A 358 -8.29 35.58 -85.02
CA GLN A 358 -7.47 35.80 -86.22
C GLN A 358 -8.34 36.13 -87.43
N HIS A 359 -9.47 35.45 -87.60
CA HIS A 359 -10.46 35.79 -88.64
C HIS A 359 -11.01 37.20 -88.45
N GLN A 360 -11.32 37.59 -87.21
CA GLN A 360 -11.83 38.93 -86.91
C GLN A 360 -10.78 40.02 -87.19
N TYR A 361 -9.51 39.80 -86.82
CA TYR A 361 -8.41 40.71 -87.15
C TYR A 361 -8.21 40.88 -88.65
N GLN A 362 -8.30 39.80 -89.44
CA GLN A 362 -8.20 39.89 -90.89
C GLN A 362 -9.35 40.65 -91.55
N GLN A 363 -10.53 40.71 -90.90
CA GLN A 363 -11.66 41.52 -91.38
C GLN A 363 -11.53 43.01 -91.04
N VAL A 364 -10.75 43.39 -90.02
CA VAL A 364 -10.53 44.80 -89.62
C VAL A 364 -9.40 45.47 -90.41
N VAL A 365 -8.53 44.68 -91.05
CA VAL A 365 -7.36 45.17 -91.83
C VAL A 365 -7.68 45.29 -93.34
N ARG A 366 -8.93 45.03 -93.75
CA ARG A 366 -9.47 45.37 -95.09
C ARG A 366 -10.38 46.57 -94.99
#